data_AF-A0AAX6H189-F1
#
_entry.id   AF-A0AAX6H189-F1
#
_cell.length_a   1.000
_cell.length_b   1.000
_cell.length_c   1.000
_cell.angle_alpha   90.00
_cell.angle_beta   90.00
_cell.angle_gamma   90.00
#
_symmetry.space_group_name_H-M   'P 1'
#
loop_
_entity.id
_entity.type
_entity.pdbx_description
1 polymer ?
#
loop_
_entity_poly.entity_id
_entity_poly.type
_entity_poly.pdbx_seq_one_letter_code
_entity_poly.pdbx_strand_id
1 'polypeptide(L)'
;MTITATTTTTSSPSSSSSASTTPNSNPNPNSTSTWWESLSRARSRVLSLSPLLPSLPHQTLTLIADSDRPAHSLLSLLPHLSHHLSDDPHSGSGDDPLCNWLYDTYLLPDPPELRLLVLSLLPLLSHLYLSRVVSRPDLSLAGFEAVLLAVYTAEAKIRGGKPVLVSVPDLSSPSLYHSPRVQLQTHHRRASADPHPGTPLTGVLSPPLEPQLAVKSTKRACIVGVALDSFFKKISLVPPRAKSDFCAFVVSWAGQECRCRYEFDDGLDVEVETNCEYVEGNRIPLPWELLQPVLRIIGHCLLAPGNDQEVRDAASAAARAVYARAMHEIIPQAILAARSLIRLDVSARKKEREAAAAMLAVSPGGAASNPATPSKPKRQDVLLFSK
;
A
#
# COMPACT_ATOMS: atom_id res chain seq x y z
N MET A 1 -16.73 37.64 63.24
CA MET A 1 -15.76 38.60 62.70
C MET A 1 -16.11 38.85 61.24
N THR A 2 -16.58 40.07 61.02
CA THR A 2 -16.90 40.84 59.79
C THR A 2 -15.70 40.80 58.81
N ILE A 3 -15.77 40.75 57.46
CA ILE A 3 -16.26 41.69 56.41
C ILE A 3 -16.14 40.93 55.04
N THR A 4 -17.20 40.76 54.21
CA THR A 4 -17.60 41.53 52.99
C THR A 4 -16.65 41.34 51.77
N ALA A 5 -16.96 40.66 50.64
CA ALA A 5 -18.04 40.69 49.62
C ALA A 5 -17.81 41.69 48.46
N THR A 6 -17.80 41.15 47.22
CA THR A 6 -18.33 41.73 45.94
C THR A 6 -18.29 40.61 44.86
N THR A 7 -19.37 39.87 44.54
CA THR A 7 -20.46 40.14 43.56
C THR A 7 -19.96 40.66 42.21
N THR A 8 -20.22 40.02 41.07
CA THR A 8 -21.48 39.97 40.29
C THR A 8 -21.24 39.10 39.04
N THR A 9 -22.14 38.40 38.33
CA THR A 9 -23.60 38.21 38.35
C THR A 9 -23.94 37.04 37.40
N THR A 10 -24.84 36.20 37.91
CA THR A 10 -25.76 35.20 37.34
C THR A 10 -26.47 35.51 36.01
N SER A 11 -26.72 34.46 35.21
CA SER A 11 -28.06 33.95 34.77
C SER A 11 -27.86 32.96 33.58
N SER A 12 -28.04 31.63 33.72
CA SER A 12 -29.29 30.84 33.58
C SER A 12 -30.11 31.14 32.31
N PRO A 13 -30.81 30.20 31.62
CA PRO A 13 -31.23 28.86 32.04
C PRO A 13 -31.18 27.76 30.93
N SER A 14 -31.71 26.60 31.30
CA SER A 14 -31.87 25.34 30.59
C SER A 14 -33.07 25.25 29.62
N SER A 15 -32.84 24.48 28.55
CA SER A 15 -33.70 23.48 27.86
C SER A 15 -34.95 23.86 27.02
N SER A 16 -34.98 23.18 25.86
CA SER A 16 -36.11 22.69 25.03
C SER A 16 -36.72 23.61 23.98
N SER A 17 -36.54 23.27 22.69
CA SER A 17 -37.61 22.76 21.82
C SER A 17 -37.13 22.58 20.38
N SER A 18 -37.60 21.50 19.78
CA SER A 18 -37.46 21.01 18.41
C SER A 18 -37.80 22.03 17.32
N ALA A 19 -36.98 22.09 16.26
CA ALA A 19 -37.39 22.61 14.95
C ALA A 19 -36.66 21.88 13.83
N SER A 20 -37.45 21.25 12.97
CA SER A 20 -37.12 20.63 11.70
C SER A 20 -36.33 21.57 10.78
N THR A 21 -35.14 21.15 10.33
CA THR A 21 -34.42 21.81 9.23
C THR A 21 -34.53 20.99 7.96
N THR A 22 -35.30 21.52 7.01
CA THR A 22 -35.22 21.27 5.57
C THR A 22 -33.79 21.53 5.05
N PRO A 23 -33.33 20.84 3.98
CA PRO A 23 -31.99 21.02 3.45
C PRO A 23 -31.98 22.26 2.54
N ASN A 24 -31.39 23.36 3.00
CA ASN A 24 -31.12 24.51 2.14
C ASN A 24 -29.68 24.45 1.61
N SER A 25 -29.55 24.14 0.33
CA SER A 25 -28.29 24.06 -0.40
C SER A 25 -27.77 25.47 -0.70
N ASN A 26 -26.93 26.03 0.18
CA ASN A 26 -26.15 27.24 -0.11
C ASN A 26 -24.66 26.87 -0.27
N PRO A 27 -24.02 27.17 -1.42
CA PRO A 27 -22.59 26.93 -1.61
C PRO A 27 -21.78 27.91 -0.76
N ASN A 28 -20.92 27.37 0.11
CA ASN A 28 -20.08 28.14 1.03
C ASN A 28 -19.00 28.94 0.24
N PRO A 29 -18.93 30.28 0.35
CA PRO A 29 -17.96 31.12 -0.37
C PRO A 29 -16.48 30.83 -0.01
N ASN A 30 -16.23 30.11 1.07
CA ASN A 30 -14.87 29.75 1.52
C ASN A 30 -14.23 28.60 0.71
N SER A 31 -14.99 27.92 -0.15
CA SER A 31 -14.47 26.77 -0.91
C SER A 31 -13.50 27.16 -2.03
N THR A 32 -13.65 28.35 -2.63
CA THR A 32 -12.77 28.79 -3.73
C THR A 32 -11.46 29.37 -3.21
N SER A 33 -11.49 30.11 -2.09
CA SER A 33 -10.29 30.65 -1.43
C SER A 33 -9.35 29.52 -0.95
N THR A 34 -9.91 28.48 -0.32
CA THR A 34 -9.15 27.32 0.18
C THR A 34 -8.49 26.51 -0.94
N TRP A 35 -9.14 26.42 -2.10
CA TRP A 35 -8.55 25.80 -3.29
C TRP A 35 -7.37 26.60 -3.84
N TRP A 36 -7.52 27.93 -4.02
CA TRP A 36 -6.42 28.78 -4.50
C TRP A 36 -5.22 28.78 -3.55
N GLU A 37 -5.45 28.77 -2.24
CA GLU A 37 -4.38 28.63 -1.23
C GLU A 37 -3.67 27.27 -1.33
N SER A 38 -4.40 26.18 -1.57
CA SER A 38 -3.80 24.86 -1.73
C SER A 38 -2.95 24.78 -3.00
N LEU A 39 -3.44 25.38 -4.10
CA LEU A 39 -2.72 25.48 -5.36
C LEU A 39 -1.44 26.31 -5.21
N SER A 40 -1.51 27.49 -4.58
CA SER A 40 -0.35 28.37 -4.38
C SER A 40 0.71 27.72 -3.49
N ARG A 41 0.32 27.01 -2.42
CA ARG A 41 1.23 26.22 -1.59
C ARG A 41 1.90 25.11 -2.39
N ALA A 42 1.16 24.39 -3.22
CA ALA A 42 1.72 23.32 -4.06
C ALA A 42 2.73 23.88 -5.08
N ARG A 43 2.42 25.02 -5.71
CA ARG A 43 3.35 25.72 -6.61
C ARG A 43 4.64 26.14 -5.91
N SER A 44 4.52 26.79 -4.75
CA SER A 44 5.67 27.20 -3.95
C SER A 44 6.54 26.00 -3.56
N ARG A 45 5.91 24.87 -3.19
CA ARG A 45 6.63 23.63 -2.88
C ARG A 45 7.36 23.04 -4.09
N VAL A 46 6.73 23.01 -5.28
CA VAL A 46 7.41 22.58 -6.51
C VAL A 46 8.62 23.46 -6.80
N LEU A 47 8.48 24.78 -6.75
CA LEU A 47 9.56 25.71 -7.06
C LEU A 47 10.72 25.62 -6.05
N SER A 48 10.43 25.29 -4.79
CA SER A 48 11.47 25.08 -3.77
C SER A 48 12.39 23.86 -4.03
N LEU A 49 12.05 22.99 -4.99
CA LEU A 49 12.95 21.90 -5.44
C LEU A 49 14.06 22.38 -6.38
N SER A 50 13.94 23.55 -6.98
CA SER A 50 14.91 24.08 -7.95
C SER A 50 16.37 24.08 -7.45
N PRO A 51 16.69 24.55 -6.23
CA PRO A 51 18.05 24.48 -5.72
C PRO A 51 18.51 23.07 -5.36
N LEU A 52 17.59 22.11 -5.18
CA LEU A 52 17.89 20.75 -4.72
C LEU A 52 18.18 19.79 -5.86
N LEU A 53 17.75 20.12 -7.08
CA LEU A 53 17.90 19.28 -8.26
C LEU A 53 18.65 20.03 -9.37
N PRO A 54 19.97 20.26 -9.21
CA PRO A 54 20.76 21.03 -10.17
C PRO A 54 20.80 20.39 -11.57
N SER A 55 20.57 19.07 -11.67
CA SER A 55 20.50 18.35 -12.93
C SER A 55 19.21 18.58 -13.72
N LEU A 56 18.18 19.19 -13.11
CA LEU A 56 16.89 19.38 -13.74
C LEU A 56 16.78 20.78 -14.37
N PRO A 57 16.37 20.91 -15.65
CA PRO A 57 16.15 22.22 -16.26
C PRO A 57 15.09 23.00 -15.49
N HIS A 58 15.39 24.27 -15.16
CA HIS A 58 14.48 25.13 -14.39
C HIS A 58 13.11 25.29 -15.08
N GLN A 59 13.09 25.28 -16.42
CA GLN A 59 11.87 25.35 -17.22
C GLN A 59 10.91 24.20 -16.90
N THR A 60 11.40 23.00 -16.62
CA THR A 60 10.56 21.84 -16.28
C THR A 60 9.81 22.05 -14.97
N LEU A 61 10.48 22.59 -13.96
CA LEU A 61 9.86 22.90 -12.66
C LEU A 61 8.82 24.01 -12.79
N THR A 62 9.12 25.04 -13.59
CA THR A 62 8.15 26.12 -13.88
C THR A 62 6.92 25.56 -14.58
N LEU A 63 7.08 24.69 -15.60
CA LEU A 63 5.96 24.04 -16.28
C LEU A 63 5.10 23.19 -15.35
N ILE A 64 5.73 22.45 -14.43
CA ILE A 64 5.01 21.64 -13.42
C ILE A 64 4.26 22.56 -12.45
N ALA A 65 4.90 23.63 -11.98
CA ALA A 65 4.28 24.60 -11.08
C ALA A 65 3.09 25.30 -11.75
N ASP A 66 3.20 25.67 -13.03
CA ASP A 66 2.14 26.38 -13.73
C ASP A 66 0.96 25.48 -14.11
N SER A 67 1.11 24.16 -14.08
CA SER A 67 0.03 23.20 -14.36
C SER A 67 -1.18 23.37 -13.43
N ASP A 68 -2.35 22.89 -13.88
CA ASP A 68 -3.60 22.93 -13.10
C ASP A 68 -3.54 22.07 -11.83
N ARG A 69 -2.65 21.07 -11.80
CA ARG A 69 -2.46 20.13 -10.70
C ARG A 69 -0.97 19.93 -10.41
N PRO A 70 -0.28 20.93 -9.86
CA PRO A 70 1.17 20.90 -9.68
C PRO A 70 1.63 19.74 -8.80
N ALA A 71 0.87 19.39 -7.77
CA ALA A 71 1.19 18.28 -6.86
C ALA A 71 1.13 16.91 -7.56
N HIS A 72 0.16 16.71 -8.46
CA HIS A 72 0.07 15.50 -9.27
C HIS A 72 1.16 15.45 -10.33
N SER A 73 1.37 16.56 -11.06
CA SER A 73 2.42 16.68 -12.08
C SER A 73 3.82 16.42 -11.51
N LEU A 74 4.05 16.72 -10.23
CA LEU A 74 5.30 16.44 -9.52
C LEU A 74 5.66 14.94 -9.50
N LEU A 75 4.67 14.03 -9.55
CA LEU A 75 4.93 12.59 -9.62
C LEU A 75 5.74 12.17 -10.86
N SER A 76 5.71 12.98 -11.93
CA SER A 76 6.56 12.77 -13.11
C SER A 76 8.06 12.91 -12.81
N LEU A 77 8.43 13.62 -11.74
CA LEU A 77 9.83 13.81 -11.31
C LEU A 77 10.34 12.68 -10.41
N LEU A 78 9.50 11.69 -10.08
CA LEU A 78 9.89 10.58 -9.22
C LEU A 78 11.20 9.91 -9.66
N PRO A 79 11.48 9.64 -10.95
CA PRO A 79 12.74 9.05 -11.38
C PRO A 79 13.96 9.93 -11.07
N HIS A 80 13.85 11.25 -11.23
CA HIS A 80 14.93 12.19 -10.95
C HIS A 80 15.24 12.27 -9.45
N LEU A 81 14.19 12.32 -8.62
CA LEU A 81 14.32 12.28 -7.17
C LEU A 81 14.97 10.97 -6.71
N SER A 82 14.53 9.84 -7.27
CA SER A 82 15.06 8.53 -6.97
C SER A 82 16.54 8.39 -7.31
N HIS A 83 16.93 8.88 -8.49
CA HIS A 83 18.32 8.88 -8.94
C HIS A 83 19.20 9.74 -8.03
N HIS A 84 18.76 10.97 -7.71
CA HIS A 84 19.50 11.85 -6.80
C HIS A 84 19.73 11.23 -5.42
N LEU A 85 18.70 10.60 -4.84
CA LEU A 85 18.80 9.94 -3.54
C LEU A 85 19.74 8.72 -3.54
N SER A 86 19.81 8.01 -4.68
CA SER A 86 20.59 6.77 -4.82
C SER A 86 22.06 7.05 -5.07
N ASP A 87 22.35 8.03 -5.94
CA ASP A 87 23.71 8.35 -6.38
C ASP A 87 24.53 9.07 -5.31
N ASP A 88 23.90 9.95 -4.52
CA ASP A 88 24.61 10.67 -3.48
C ASP A 88 24.94 9.73 -2.29
N PRO A 89 26.23 9.47 -2.00
CA PRO A 89 26.63 8.62 -0.89
C PRO A 89 26.32 9.23 0.49
N HIS A 90 26.04 10.53 0.58
CA HIS A 90 25.68 11.27 1.80
C HIS A 90 24.17 11.56 1.92
N SER A 91 23.38 11.12 0.93
CA SER A 91 21.92 11.16 0.99
C SER A 91 21.40 10.44 2.24
N GLY A 92 20.46 11.08 2.92
CA GLY A 92 19.90 10.62 4.18
C GLY A 92 20.55 11.20 5.44
N SER A 93 21.60 12.02 5.32
CA SER A 93 22.17 12.75 6.45
C SER A 93 21.19 13.78 7.04
N GLY A 94 21.41 14.21 8.29
CA GLY A 94 20.54 15.20 8.94
C GLY A 94 20.50 16.56 8.23
N ASP A 95 21.58 16.89 7.53
CA ASP A 95 21.70 18.14 6.76
C ASP A 95 21.29 17.96 5.29
N ASP A 96 20.82 16.77 4.88
CA ASP A 96 20.35 16.51 3.52
C ASP A 96 19.11 17.37 3.22
N PRO A 97 19.23 18.36 2.31
CA PRO A 97 18.17 19.31 2.06
C PRO A 97 16.98 18.66 1.35
N LEU A 98 17.17 17.55 0.63
CA LEU A 98 16.08 16.80 0.02
C LEU A 98 15.29 16.02 1.06
N CYS A 99 15.96 15.42 2.05
CA CYS A 99 15.26 14.78 3.19
C CYS A 99 14.44 15.80 3.98
N ASN A 100 15.00 16.99 4.24
CA ASN A 100 14.28 18.08 4.90
C ASN A 100 13.06 18.53 4.07
N TRP A 101 13.22 18.66 2.75
CA TRP A 101 12.11 18.98 1.86
C TRP A 101 11.00 17.92 1.89
N LEU A 102 11.36 16.62 1.88
CA LEU A 102 10.41 15.52 1.94
C LEU A 102 9.67 15.47 3.28
N TYR A 103 10.39 15.69 4.38
CA TYR A 103 9.83 15.78 5.73
C TYR A 103 8.78 16.88 5.82
N ASP A 104 9.15 18.10 5.43
CA ASP A 104 8.27 19.26 5.44
C ASP A 104 7.05 19.05 4.53
N THR A 105 7.27 18.50 3.34
CA THR A 105 6.22 18.24 2.35
C THR A 105 5.21 17.23 2.86
N TYR A 106 5.65 16.20 3.61
CA TYR A 106 4.73 15.23 4.21
C TYR A 106 3.87 15.86 5.33
N LEU A 107 4.44 16.74 6.14
CA LEU A 107 3.75 17.38 7.25
C LEU A 107 2.68 18.39 6.81
N LEU A 108 2.74 18.90 5.58
CA LEU A 108 1.72 19.80 5.06
C LEU A 108 0.32 19.13 5.13
N PRO A 109 -0.70 19.82 5.67
CA PRO A 109 -2.07 19.28 5.76
C PRO A 109 -2.73 19.11 4.40
N ASP A 110 -2.47 20.04 3.47
CA ASP A 110 -3.04 20.08 2.12
C ASP A 110 -2.01 20.62 1.11
N PRO A 111 -2.00 20.13 -0.15
CA PRO A 111 -2.86 19.09 -0.71
C PRO A 111 -2.36 17.64 -0.47
N PRO A 112 -3.27 16.64 -0.40
CA PRO A 112 -2.92 15.23 -0.13
C PRO A 112 -2.03 14.59 -1.21
N GLU A 113 -2.04 15.15 -2.42
CA GLU A 113 -1.21 14.70 -3.55
C GLU A 113 0.29 14.91 -3.28
N LEU A 114 0.67 15.94 -2.53
CA LEU A 114 2.07 16.13 -2.13
C LEU A 114 2.53 15.03 -1.17
N ARG A 115 1.65 14.58 -0.27
CA ARG A 115 1.95 13.42 0.58
C ARG A 115 2.07 12.16 -0.25
N LEU A 116 1.28 12.00 -1.31
CA LEU A 116 1.37 10.85 -2.21
C LEU A 116 2.75 10.75 -2.87
N LEU A 117 3.39 11.86 -3.22
CA LEU A 117 4.78 11.86 -3.70
C LEU A 117 5.72 11.27 -2.66
N VAL A 118 5.69 11.78 -1.43
CA VAL A 118 6.57 11.30 -0.35
C VAL A 118 6.30 9.82 -0.07
N LEU A 119 5.03 9.41 -0.02
CA LEU A 119 4.65 8.01 0.11
C LEU A 119 5.20 7.16 -1.03
N SER A 120 5.18 7.65 -2.28
CA SER A 120 5.71 6.94 -3.46
C SER A 120 7.24 6.76 -3.40
N LEU A 121 7.97 7.61 -2.68
CA LEU A 121 9.40 7.48 -2.43
C LEU A 121 9.74 6.57 -1.23
N LEU A 122 8.78 6.22 -0.38
CA LEU A 122 9.05 5.41 0.81
C LEU A 122 9.70 4.04 0.53
N PRO A 123 9.35 3.30 -0.54
CA PRO A 123 10.07 2.09 -0.90
C PRO A 123 11.58 2.33 -1.05
N LEU A 124 11.97 3.38 -1.78
CA LEU A 124 13.36 3.74 -2.01
C LEU A 124 14.03 4.19 -0.72
N LEU A 125 13.39 5.10 0.04
CA LEU A 125 13.93 5.57 1.31
C LEU A 125 14.13 4.42 2.30
N SER A 126 13.19 3.48 2.36
CA SER A 126 13.31 2.27 3.18
C SER A 126 14.47 1.39 2.71
N HIS A 127 14.64 1.22 1.40
CA HIS A 127 15.74 0.44 0.84
C HIS A 127 17.10 1.07 1.16
N LEU A 128 17.29 2.36 0.85
CA LEU A 128 18.53 3.07 1.10
C LEU A 128 18.86 3.10 2.60
N TYR A 129 17.86 3.38 3.44
CA TYR A 129 18.03 3.38 4.89
C TYR A 129 18.46 1.99 5.41
N LEU A 130 17.70 0.94 5.10
CA LEU A 130 17.99 -0.41 5.60
C LEU A 130 19.34 -0.94 5.09
N SER A 131 19.67 -0.68 3.82
CA SER A 131 20.97 -1.07 3.23
C SER A 131 22.13 -0.33 3.90
N ARG A 132 22.04 1.01 4.03
CA ARG A 132 23.11 1.83 4.61
C ARG A 132 23.28 1.59 6.11
N VAL A 133 22.22 1.32 6.84
CA VAL A 133 22.28 0.91 8.26
C VAL A 133 23.15 -0.33 8.46
N VAL A 134 23.10 -1.29 7.52
CA VAL A 134 23.86 -2.54 7.61
C VAL A 134 25.28 -2.35 7.11
N SER A 135 25.47 -1.66 5.98
CA SER A 135 26.77 -1.57 5.30
C SER A 135 27.64 -0.40 5.75
N ARG A 136 27.05 0.65 6.33
CA ARG A 136 27.71 1.93 6.64
C ARG A 136 27.23 2.47 7.99
N PRO A 137 27.55 1.79 9.12
CA PRO A 137 27.05 2.16 10.44
C PRO A 137 27.54 3.54 10.92
N ASP A 138 28.64 4.05 10.37
CA ASP A 138 29.23 5.34 10.74
C ASP A 138 28.53 6.54 10.07
N LEU A 139 27.70 6.31 9.04
CA LEU A 139 26.99 7.38 8.37
C LEU A 139 25.78 7.83 9.18
N SER A 140 25.63 9.15 9.33
CA SER A 140 24.39 9.74 9.82
C SER A 140 23.27 9.48 8.80
N LEU A 141 22.21 8.82 9.25
CA LEU A 141 20.99 8.55 8.48
C LEU A 141 19.79 9.33 9.03
N ALA A 142 20.05 10.40 9.79
CA ALA A 142 19.04 11.16 10.51
C ALA A 142 17.98 11.79 9.60
N GLY A 143 18.32 12.15 8.36
CA GLY A 143 17.38 12.67 7.38
C GLY A 143 16.34 11.63 6.95
N PHE A 144 16.79 10.40 6.63
CA PHE A 144 15.87 9.29 6.34
C PHE A 144 15.04 8.91 7.55
N GLU A 145 15.65 8.86 8.72
CA GLU A 145 14.97 8.58 9.97
C GLU A 145 13.88 9.62 10.28
N ALA A 146 14.14 10.90 10.03
CA ALA A 146 13.17 11.96 10.21
C ALA A 146 11.94 11.79 9.32
N VAL A 147 12.12 11.49 8.03
CA VAL A 147 11.01 11.25 7.09
C VAL A 147 10.19 10.02 7.49
N LEU A 148 10.86 8.89 7.79
CA LEU A 148 10.19 7.66 8.23
C LEU A 148 9.44 7.86 9.55
N LEU A 149 10.04 8.61 10.49
CA LEU A 149 9.43 8.93 11.78
C LEU A 149 8.25 9.91 11.63
N ALA A 150 8.29 10.84 10.68
CA ALA A 150 7.16 11.71 10.37
C ALA A 150 5.92 10.90 9.95
N VAL A 151 6.11 9.91 9.07
CA VAL A 151 5.05 8.99 8.63
C VAL A 151 4.54 8.15 9.80
N TYR A 152 5.46 7.57 10.57
CA TYR A 152 5.10 6.78 11.75
C TYR A 152 4.29 7.59 12.78
N THR A 153 4.74 8.81 13.09
CA THR A 153 4.08 9.66 14.08
C THR A 153 2.72 10.14 13.60
N ALA A 154 2.55 10.43 12.31
CA ALA A 154 1.25 10.73 11.73
C ALA A 154 0.28 9.54 11.89
N GLU A 155 0.73 8.33 11.57
CA GLU A 155 -0.07 7.12 11.73
C GLU A 155 -0.39 6.81 13.21
N ALA A 156 0.58 6.97 14.11
CA ALA A 156 0.36 6.77 15.55
C ALA A 156 -0.66 7.77 16.12
N LYS A 157 -0.62 9.03 15.67
CA LYS A 157 -1.62 10.05 16.02
C LYS A 157 -3.02 9.68 15.52
N ILE A 158 -3.13 9.18 14.28
CA ILE A 158 -4.42 8.72 13.72
C ILE A 158 -5.00 7.57 14.55
N ARG A 159 -4.15 6.64 15.02
CA ARG A 159 -4.59 5.52 15.85
C ARG A 159 -4.94 5.92 17.28
N GLY A 160 -4.38 7.01 17.80
CA GLY A 160 -4.68 7.53 19.14
C GLY A 160 -4.48 6.50 20.26
N GLY A 161 -3.43 5.67 20.15
CA GLY A 161 -3.14 4.60 21.13
C GLY A 161 -4.07 3.39 21.05
N LYS A 162 -4.92 3.29 20.02
CA LYS A 162 -5.83 2.15 19.82
C LYS A 162 -5.22 1.13 18.84
N PRO A 163 -5.50 -0.17 19.02
CA PRO A 163 -5.17 -1.19 18.04
C PRO A 163 -6.04 -1.04 16.80
N VAL A 164 -5.57 -1.56 15.66
CA VAL A 164 -6.41 -1.73 14.48
C VAL A 164 -7.13 -3.07 14.60
N LEU A 165 -8.45 -3.03 14.70
CA LEU A 165 -9.31 -4.19 14.86
C LEU A 165 -10.01 -4.56 13.55
N VAL A 166 -10.27 -5.84 13.35
CA VAL A 166 -11.08 -6.36 12.25
C VAL A 166 -12.16 -7.29 12.79
N SER A 167 -13.41 -7.07 12.38
CA SER A 167 -14.50 -8.00 12.67
C SER A 167 -14.36 -9.19 11.71
N VAL A 168 -14.16 -10.39 12.26
CA VAL A 168 -14.10 -11.63 11.48
C VAL A 168 -15.53 -12.00 11.07
N PRO A 169 -15.85 -12.08 9.77
CA PRO A 169 -17.19 -12.46 9.33
C PRO A 169 -17.53 -13.89 9.76
N ASP A 170 -18.74 -14.10 10.28
CA ASP A 170 -19.28 -15.41 10.64
C ASP A 170 -20.49 -15.75 9.75
N LEU A 171 -20.41 -16.89 9.05
CA LEU A 171 -21.49 -17.41 8.21
C LEU A 171 -22.74 -17.84 8.99
N SER A 172 -22.62 -18.00 10.32
CA SER A 172 -23.77 -18.26 11.20
C SER A 172 -24.67 -17.01 11.38
N SER A 173 -24.13 -15.82 11.07
CA SER A 173 -24.81 -14.54 11.17
C SER A 173 -25.25 -14.02 9.80
N PRO A 174 -26.41 -13.34 9.69
CA PRO A 174 -26.79 -12.68 8.45
C PRO A 174 -25.79 -11.57 8.12
N SER A 175 -25.45 -11.44 6.84
CA SER A 175 -24.56 -10.43 6.29
C SER A 175 -25.14 -9.84 5.01
N LEU A 176 -24.51 -8.81 4.47
CA LEU A 176 -24.91 -8.17 3.22
C LEU A 176 -25.07 -9.16 2.05
N TYR A 177 -24.28 -10.25 2.04
CA TYR A 177 -24.23 -11.21 0.93
C TYR A 177 -24.87 -12.58 1.25
N HIS A 178 -25.19 -12.85 2.51
CA HIS A 178 -25.67 -14.16 2.94
C HIS A 178 -26.67 -14.05 4.08
N SER A 179 -27.75 -14.83 4.00
CA SER A 179 -28.63 -15.09 5.14
C SER A 179 -28.58 -16.58 5.48
N PRO A 180 -28.28 -16.95 6.74
CA PRO A 180 -28.18 -18.34 7.14
C PRO A 180 -29.53 -19.04 6.96
N ARG A 181 -29.54 -20.20 6.30
CA ARG A 181 -30.76 -20.93 5.91
C ARG A 181 -31.51 -21.58 7.09
N VAL A 182 -30.96 -21.55 8.30
CA VAL A 182 -31.45 -22.34 9.44
C VAL A 182 -31.51 -21.47 10.71
N GLN A 183 -32.70 -20.91 10.97
CA GLN A 183 -33.15 -20.59 12.34
C GLN A 183 -33.92 -21.78 12.95
N LEU A 184 -33.56 -23.02 12.63
CA LEU A 184 -34.22 -24.19 13.19
C LEU A 184 -33.38 -24.76 14.35
N GLN A 185 -33.95 -24.64 15.55
CA GLN A 185 -33.69 -25.43 16.76
C GLN A 185 -32.56 -24.99 17.70
N THR A 186 -32.64 -23.78 18.27
CA THR A 186 -31.87 -23.40 19.48
C THR A 186 -32.58 -23.74 20.81
N HIS A 187 -33.42 -24.78 20.86
CA HIS A 187 -33.91 -25.29 22.15
C HIS A 187 -33.13 -26.49 22.73
N HIS A 188 -32.13 -27.04 22.03
CA HIS A 188 -31.37 -28.21 22.51
C HIS A 188 -29.84 -28.10 22.37
N ARG A 189 -29.25 -26.98 22.80
CA ARG A 189 -27.85 -27.01 23.28
C ARG A 189 -27.77 -26.45 24.69
N ARG A 190 -27.77 -27.37 25.66
CA ARG A 190 -27.38 -27.10 27.05
C ARG A 190 -25.95 -26.58 27.06
N ALA A 191 -25.79 -25.40 27.65
CA ALA A 191 -24.72 -24.99 28.56
C ALA A 191 -23.35 -25.67 28.36
N SER A 192 -22.54 -25.09 27.47
CA SER A 192 -21.11 -24.95 27.72
C SER A 192 -20.80 -23.46 27.62
N ALA A 193 -20.19 -22.91 28.66
CA ALA A 193 -19.87 -21.50 28.78
C ALA A 193 -18.94 -21.04 27.64
N ASP A 194 -19.50 -20.35 26.65
CA ASP A 194 -18.76 -19.58 25.65
C ASP A 194 -19.63 -18.37 25.22
N PRO A 195 -19.00 -17.23 24.89
CA PRO A 195 -19.62 -15.92 25.02
C PRO A 195 -20.68 -15.68 23.95
N HIS A 196 -21.85 -15.24 24.42
CA HIS A 196 -22.96 -14.57 23.72
C HIS A 196 -23.16 -14.88 22.22
N PRO A 197 -24.28 -15.54 21.84
CA PRO A 197 -24.67 -15.64 20.43
C PRO A 197 -25.01 -14.24 19.91
N GLY A 198 -24.05 -13.60 19.24
CA GLY A 198 -24.24 -12.27 18.65
C GLY A 198 -23.05 -11.31 18.74
N THR A 199 -22.00 -11.60 19.52
CA THR A 199 -20.78 -10.77 19.49
C THR A 199 -19.85 -11.23 18.38
N PRO A 200 -19.60 -10.42 17.34
CA PRO A 200 -18.70 -10.80 16.26
C PRO A 200 -17.28 -11.00 16.79
N LEU A 201 -16.65 -12.11 16.40
CA LEU A 201 -15.26 -12.38 16.73
C LEU A 201 -14.40 -11.22 16.20
N THR A 202 -13.77 -10.49 17.10
CA THR A 202 -12.93 -9.34 16.74
C THR A 202 -11.46 -9.75 16.79
N GLY A 203 -10.79 -9.71 15.64
CA GLY A 203 -9.36 -9.93 15.51
C GLY A 203 -8.57 -8.62 15.65
N VAL A 204 -7.33 -8.71 16.12
CA VAL A 204 -6.38 -7.58 16.14
C VAL A 204 -5.52 -7.67 14.88
N LEU A 205 -5.67 -6.72 13.97
CA LEU A 205 -4.87 -6.66 12.73
C LEU A 205 -3.49 -6.07 12.98
N SER A 206 -3.41 -5.02 13.81
CA SER A 206 -2.13 -4.49 14.28
C SER A 206 -2.26 -3.92 15.69
N PRO A 207 -1.21 -4.08 16.53
CA PRO A 207 -1.22 -3.56 17.88
C PRO A 207 -1.25 -2.02 17.91
N PRO A 208 -1.53 -1.42 19.07
CA PRO A 208 -1.40 0.02 19.26
C PRO A 208 0.03 0.48 18.94
N LEU A 209 0.16 1.67 18.35
CA LEU A 209 1.46 2.28 18.09
C LEU A 209 1.86 3.19 19.24
N GLU A 210 3.05 2.95 19.79
CA GLU A 210 3.66 3.78 20.83
C GLU A 210 4.37 4.98 20.19
N PRO A 211 4.18 6.22 20.66
CA PRO A 211 4.93 7.38 20.18
C PRO A 211 6.45 7.14 20.24
N GLN A 212 7.14 7.39 19.14
CA GLN A 212 8.60 7.30 19.05
C GLN A 212 9.20 8.68 18.82
N LEU A 213 10.26 9.03 19.55
CA LEU A 213 11.00 10.29 19.39
C LEU A 213 12.22 10.15 18.48
N ALA A 214 12.70 8.93 18.25
CA ALA A 214 13.85 8.62 17.42
C ALA A 214 13.76 7.17 16.91
N VAL A 215 14.46 6.86 15.82
CA VAL A 215 14.50 5.51 15.25
C VAL A 215 15.54 4.67 16.00
N LYS A 216 15.08 3.86 16.95
CA LYS A 216 15.93 2.91 17.69
C LYS A 216 16.05 1.59 16.94
N SER A 217 17.17 0.88 17.07
CA SER A 217 17.39 -0.43 16.44
C SER A 217 16.26 -1.43 16.70
N THR A 218 15.74 -1.49 17.93
CA THR A 218 14.66 -2.40 18.35
C THR A 218 13.29 -2.03 17.78
N LYS A 219 13.07 -0.77 17.41
CA LYS A 219 11.80 -0.28 16.85
C LYS A 219 11.89 -0.01 15.34
N ARG A 220 13.09 -0.11 14.75
CA ARG A 220 13.39 0.20 13.35
C ARG A 220 12.47 -0.53 12.39
N ALA A 221 12.36 -1.84 12.52
CA ALA A 221 11.54 -2.66 11.63
C ALA A 221 10.04 -2.31 11.74
N CYS A 222 9.56 -1.99 12.93
CA CYS A 222 8.19 -1.52 13.14
C CYS A 222 7.95 -0.15 12.48
N ILE A 223 8.88 0.80 12.63
CA ILE A 223 8.78 2.14 12.03
C ILE A 223 8.75 2.04 10.50
N VAL A 224 9.70 1.31 9.91
CA VAL A 224 9.75 1.09 8.46
C VAL A 224 8.52 0.31 7.99
N GLY A 225 8.09 -0.70 8.74
CA GLY A 225 6.89 -1.47 8.44
C GLY A 225 5.61 -0.60 8.40
N VAL A 226 5.46 0.34 9.33
CA VAL A 226 4.35 1.30 9.34
C VAL A 226 4.44 2.31 8.18
N ALA A 227 5.65 2.71 7.80
CA ALA A 227 5.84 3.55 6.62
C ALA A 227 5.41 2.80 5.34
N LEU A 228 5.80 1.54 5.18
CA LEU A 228 5.35 0.69 4.08
C LEU A 228 3.85 0.38 4.14
N ASP A 229 3.25 0.27 5.32
CA ASP A 229 1.80 0.17 5.49
C ASP A 229 1.09 1.45 4.99
N SER A 230 1.67 2.61 5.24
CA SER A 230 1.16 3.91 4.74
C SER A 230 1.25 4.01 3.22
N PHE A 231 2.33 3.49 2.63
CA PHE A 231 2.43 3.29 1.18
C PHE A 231 1.34 2.35 0.67
N PHE A 232 1.14 1.19 1.32
CA PHE A 232 0.12 0.21 0.95
C PHE A 232 -1.30 0.80 0.98
N LYS A 233 -1.64 1.65 1.95
CA LYS A 233 -2.94 2.34 2.02
C LYS A 233 -3.22 3.24 0.82
N LYS A 234 -2.19 3.66 0.08
CA LYS A 234 -2.29 4.51 -1.12
C LYS A 234 -1.86 3.80 -2.39
N ILE A 235 -1.61 2.49 -2.34
CA ILE A 235 -0.99 1.71 -3.42
C ILE A 235 -1.73 1.80 -4.77
N SER A 236 -3.04 1.99 -4.77
CA SER A 236 -3.83 2.16 -6.00
C SER A 236 -3.58 3.49 -6.70
N LEU A 237 -3.11 4.51 -5.98
CA LEU A 237 -2.79 5.85 -6.49
C LEU A 237 -1.29 6.01 -6.80
N VAL A 238 -0.46 5.08 -6.32
CA VAL A 238 0.99 5.11 -6.51
C VAL A 238 1.35 4.70 -7.95
N PRO A 239 2.30 5.39 -8.61
CA PRO A 239 2.75 5.05 -9.95
C PRO A 239 3.30 3.61 -10.05
N PRO A 240 3.13 2.92 -11.20
CA PRO A 240 3.65 1.56 -11.41
C PRO A 240 5.14 1.42 -11.14
N ARG A 241 5.94 2.44 -11.47
CA ARG A 241 7.39 2.43 -11.24
C ARG A 241 7.76 2.19 -9.77
N ALA A 242 7.12 2.91 -8.85
CA ALA A 242 7.37 2.73 -7.41
C ALA A 242 6.99 1.33 -6.90
N LYS A 243 5.99 0.68 -7.53
CA LYS A 243 5.61 -0.71 -7.24
C LYS A 243 6.66 -1.71 -7.74
N SER A 244 7.18 -1.49 -8.96
CA SER A 244 8.25 -2.30 -9.56
C SER A 244 9.54 -2.17 -8.75
N ASP A 245 9.96 -0.93 -8.45
CA ASP A 245 11.14 -0.62 -7.64
C ASP A 245 11.02 -1.25 -6.24
N PHE A 246 9.85 -1.15 -5.59
CA PHE A 246 9.60 -1.83 -4.32
C PHE A 246 9.87 -3.34 -4.39
N CYS A 247 9.37 -4.01 -5.44
CA CYS A 247 9.56 -5.45 -5.60
C CYS A 247 11.05 -5.79 -5.81
N ALA A 248 11.77 -5.00 -6.60
CA ALA A 248 13.21 -5.15 -6.79
C ALA A 248 13.99 -4.96 -5.48
N PHE A 249 13.63 -3.96 -4.66
CA PHE A 249 14.24 -3.74 -3.36
C PHE A 249 14.01 -4.92 -2.41
N VAL A 250 12.82 -5.52 -2.42
CA VAL A 250 12.53 -6.71 -1.62
C VAL A 250 13.40 -7.90 -2.03
N VAL A 251 13.64 -8.10 -3.35
CA VAL A 251 14.58 -9.13 -3.82
C VAL A 251 15.98 -8.87 -3.24
N SER A 252 16.44 -7.61 -3.27
CA SER A 252 17.72 -7.22 -2.66
C SER A 252 17.77 -7.47 -1.14
N TRP A 253 16.69 -7.17 -0.42
CA TRP A 253 16.61 -7.39 1.03
C TRP A 253 16.63 -8.88 1.42
N ALA A 254 15.91 -9.71 0.66
CA ALA A 254 15.89 -11.17 0.86
C ALA A 254 17.28 -11.79 0.64
N GLY A 255 18.08 -11.19 -0.25
CA GLY A 255 19.45 -11.61 -0.56
C GLY A 255 19.49 -12.91 -1.38
N GLN A 256 20.58 -13.67 -1.18
CA GLN A 256 21.02 -14.84 -1.97
C GLN A 256 19.91 -15.63 -2.69
N GLU A 257 20.23 -15.95 -3.94
CA GLU A 257 19.45 -16.84 -4.79
C GLU A 257 19.48 -18.29 -4.25
N CYS A 258 18.33 -18.79 -3.80
CA CYS A 258 18.14 -20.16 -3.31
C CYS A 258 17.47 -21.01 -4.38
N ARG A 259 17.87 -22.28 -4.54
CA ARG A 259 17.16 -23.24 -5.42
C ARG A 259 15.67 -23.40 -5.07
N CYS A 260 15.34 -23.27 -3.79
CA CYS A 260 13.96 -23.31 -3.28
C CYS A 260 13.05 -22.24 -3.90
N ARG A 261 13.60 -21.21 -4.54
CA ARG A 261 12.88 -20.18 -5.26
C ARG A 261 12.04 -20.73 -6.42
N TYR A 262 12.52 -21.81 -7.06
CA TYR A 262 11.91 -22.40 -8.26
C TYR A 262 11.11 -23.68 -7.97
N GLU A 263 10.91 -24.04 -6.69
CA GLU A 263 10.21 -25.27 -6.27
C GLU A 263 8.78 -25.39 -6.84
N PHE A 264 8.19 -24.28 -7.28
CA PHE A 264 6.81 -24.23 -7.77
C PHE A 264 6.70 -23.98 -9.27
N ASP A 265 7.83 -23.93 -10.00
CA ASP A 265 7.86 -23.58 -11.41
C ASP A 265 7.70 -24.79 -12.35
N ASP A 266 7.40 -25.97 -11.81
CA ASP A 266 7.09 -27.17 -12.59
C ASP A 266 5.99 -26.89 -13.65
N GLY A 267 6.37 -26.92 -14.93
CA GLY A 267 5.47 -26.66 -16.06
C GLY A 267 5.42 -25.19 -16.54
N LEU A 268 6.23 -24.32 -15.95
CA LEU A 268 6.62 -23.06 -16.57
C LEU A 268 7.95 -23.32 -17.28
N ASP A 269 8.00 -23.27 -18.62
CA ASP A 269 9.27 -23.24 -19.37
C ASP A 269 10.01 -21.94 -19.05
N VAL A 270 10.55 -21.83 -17.84
CA VAL A 270 11.47 -20.78 -17.44
C VAL A 270 12.82 -21.29 -17.87
N GLU A 271 13.33 -20.77 -18.99
CA GLU A 271 14.73 -20.89 -19.29
C GLU A 271 15.47 -20.30 -18.09
N VAL A 272 16.11 -21.17 -17.30
CA VAL A 272 16.98 -20.76 -16.21
C VAL A 272 18.21 -20.19 -16.89
N GLU A 273 18.13 -18.93 -17.33
CA GLU A 273 19.32 -18.17 -17.69
C GLU A 273 20.22 -18.18 -16.47
N THR A 274 21.23 -19.02 -16.52
CA THR A 274 22.17 -19.30 -15.44
C THR A 274 23.20 -18.17 -15.34
N ASN A 275 22.79 -16.95 -15.69
CA ASN A 275 23.57 -15.74 -15.54
C ASN A 275 22.79 -14.75 -14.68
N CYS A 276 22.39 -15.21 -13.51
CA CYS A 276 22.06 -14.32 -12.40
C CYS A 276 23.36 -13.61 -12.00
N GLU A 277 23.58 -12.43 -12.57
CA GLU A 277 24.53 -11.46 -12.05
C GLU A 277 24.29 -11.37 -10.54
N TYR A 278 25.32 -11.67 -9.75
CA TYR A 278 25.25 -11.58 -8.29
C TYR A 278 24.97 -10.12 -7.94
N VAL A 279 23.70 -9.76 -7.79
CA VAL A 279 23.34 -8.51 -7.15
C VAL A 279 23.76 -8.70 -5.71
N GLU A 280 24.86 -8.04 -5.33
CA GLU A 280 25.42 -8.03 -3.98
C GLU A 280 24.42 -7.36 -3.03
N GLY A 281 23.36 -8.09 -2.69
CA GLY A 281 22.32 -7.67 -1.77
C GLY A 281 22.82 -7.84 -0.35
N ASN A 282 22.93 -6.74 0.38
CA ASN A 282 23.18 -6.80 1.82
C ASN A 282 21.99 -7.46 2.49
N ARG A 283 22.19 -8.66 3.05
CA ARG A 283 21.15 -9.39 3.79
C ARG A 283 20.66 -8.55 4.95
N ILE A 284 19.47 -7.96 4.80
CA ILE A 284 18.82 -7.15 5.82
C ILE A 284 17.96 -8.07 6.69
N PRO A 285 17.96 -7.91 8.03
CA PRO A 285 17.02 -8.61 8.90
C PRO A 285 15.57 -8.27 8.54
N LEU A 286 14.76 -9.29 8.23
CA LEU A 286 13.35 -9.16 7.86
C LEU A 286 12.43 -9.74 8.94
N PRO A 287 12.28 -9.08 10.11
CA PRO A 287 11.36 -9.56 11.12
C PRO A 287 9.90 -9.44 10.64
N TRP A 288 9.00 -10.15 11.32
CA TRP A 288 7.61 -10.30 10.89
C TRP A 288 6.87 -8.95 10.74
N GLU A 289 7.15 -7.97 11.58
CA GLU A 289 6.56 -6.63 11.53
C GLU A 289 6.85 -5.91 10.20
N LEU A 290 8.00 -6.20 9.59
CA LEU A 290 8.38 -5.68 8.28
C LEU A 290 7.83 -6.56 7.15
N LEU A 291 7.83 -7.89 7.33
CA LEU A 291 7.31 -8.83 6.32
C LEU A 291 5.80 -8.69 6.08
N GLN A 292 5.02 -8.33 7.10
CA GLN A 292 3.56 -8.15 6.99
C GLN A 292 3.14 -7.13 5.90
N PRO A 293 3.61 -5.87 5.91
CA PRO A 293 3.32 -4.93 4.81
C PRO A 293 3.98 -5.37 3.50
N VAL A 294 5.18 -5.96 3.53
CA VAL A 294 5.86 -6.44 2.33
C VAL A 294 5.01 -7.46 1.56
N LEU A 295 4.50 -8.49 2.24
CA LEU A 295 3.66 -9.51 1.63
C LEU A 295 2.35 -8.94 1.08
N ARG A 296 1.75 -7.94 1.75
CA ARG A 296 0.53 -7.26 1.29
C ARG A 296 0.78 -6.44 0.03
N ILE A 297 1.90 -5.71 -0.03
CA ILE A 297 2.29 -4.94 -1.21
C ILE A 297 2.57 -5.88 -2.39
N ILE A 298 3.36 -6.94 -2.20
CA ILE A 298 3.62 -7.96 -3.23
C ILE A 298 2.30 -8.56 -3.73
N GLY A 299 1.41 -8.94 -2.82
CA GLY A 299 0.10 -9.48 -3.18
C GLY A 299 -0.73 -8.54 -4.05
N HIS A 300 -0.71 -7.23 -3.76
CA HIS A 300 -1.34 -6.24 -4.62
C HIS A 300 -0.65 -6.13 -5.99
N CYS A 301 0.68 -6.02 -6.02
CA CYS A 301 1.44 -5.91 -7.28
C CYS A 301 1.19 -7.13 -8.20
N LEU A 302 1.03 -8.30 -7.60
CA LEU A 302 0.83 -9.57 -8.30
C LEU A 302 -0.61 -9.78 -8.80
N LEU A 303 -1.61 -9.44 -7.98
CA LEU A 303 -3.00 -9.87 -8.19
C LEU A 303 -3.98 -8.73 -8.48
N ALA A 304 -3.63 -7.47 -8.23
CA ALA A 304 -4.56 -6.38 -8.45
C ALA A 304 -4.82 -6.15 -9.95
N PRO A 305 -6.09 -5.89 -10.34
CA PRO A 305 -6.41 -5.61 -11.73
C PRO A 305 -5.74 -4.30 -12.16
N GLY A 306 -5.26 -4.26 -13.41
CA GLY A 306 -4.67 -3.06 -14.01
C GLY A 306 -3.19 -2.82 -13.70
N ASN A 307 -2.48 -3.76 -13.07
CA ASN A 307 -1.02 -3.71 -13.01
C ASN A 307 -0.40 -4.22 -14.32
N ASP A 308 0.63 -3.53 -14.79
CA ASP A 308 1.39 -3.92 -15.97
C ASP A 308 2.14 -5.24 -15.76
N GLN A 309 2.52 -5.89 -16.87
CA GLN A 309 3.27 -7.15 -16.84
C GLN A 309 4.60 -7.01 -16.07
N GLU A 310 5.31 -5.89 -16.24
CA GLU A 310 6.57 -5.61 -15.53
C GLU A 310 6.39 -5.64 -14.01
N VAL A 311 5.33 -5.01 -13.48
CA VAL A 311 5.04 -4.99 -12.04
C VAL A 311 4.70 -6.40 -11.54
N ARG A 312 3.94 -7.17 -12.34
CA ARG A 312 3.58 -8.56 -12.00
C ARG A 312 4.80 -9.48 -11.99
N ASP A 313 5.71 -9.33 -12.95
CA ASP A 313 6.96 -10.10 -13.01
C ASP A 313 7.90 -9.76 -11.87
N ALA A 314 8.08 -8.47 -11.56
CA ALA A 314 8.86 -8.02 -10.41
C ALA A 314 8.28 -8.55 -9.09
N ALA A 315 6.95 -8.51 -8.91
CA ALA A 315 6.28 -9.05 -7.73
C ALA A 315 6.39 -10.57 -7.63
N SER A 316 6.31 -11.27 -8.77
CA SER A 316 6.47 -12.72 -8.87
C SER A 316 7.90 -13.13 -8.45
N ALA A 317 8.92 -12.38 -8.88
CA ALA A 317 10.28 -12.54 -8.40
C ALA A 317 10.39 -12.24 -6.89
N ALA A 318 9.82 -11.13 -6.41
CA ALA A 318 9.89 -10.76 -5.00
C ALA A 318 9.21 -11.79 -4.07
N ALA A 319 8.04 -12.32 -4.43
CA ALA A 319 7.35 -13.36 -3.68
C ALA A 319 8.22 -14.61 -3.48
N ARG A 320 8.88 -15.02 -4.56
CA ARG A 320 9.84 -16.13 -4.62
C ARG A 320 11.08 -15.88 -3.74
N ALA A 321 11.64 -14.67 -3.77
CA ALA A 321 12.76 -14.27 -2.91
C ALA A 321 12.37 -14.29 -1.42
N VAL A 322 11.21 -13.75 -1.08
CA VAL A 322 10.68 -13.75 0.30
C VAL A 322 10.40 -15.17 0.79
N TYR A 323 9.87 -16.06 -0.06
CA TYR A 323 9.69 -17.47 0.29
C TYR A 323 11.03 -18.13 0.64
N ALA A 324 12.03 -17.99 -0.24
CA ALA A 324 13.36 -18.53 0.01
C ALA A 324 13.95 -18.01 1.33
N ARG A 325 13.87 -16.69 1.55
CA ARG A 325 14.35 -16.07 2.79
C ARG A 325 13.62 -16.60 4.02
N ALA A 326 12.29 -16.66 3.98
CA ALA A 326 11.46 -17.13 5.08
C ALA A 326 11.73 -18.61 5.42
N MET A 327 12.06 -19.44 4.43
CA MET A 327 12.49 -20.83 4.64
C MET A 327 13.82 -20.91 5.39
N HIS A 328 14.79 -20.06 5.02
CA HIS A 328 16.09 -20.00 5.70
C HIS A 328 16.01 -19.45 7.12
N GLU A 329 15.13 -18.48 7.37
CA GLU A 329 14.92 -17.88 8.71
C GLU A 329 13.86 -18.61 9.54
N ILE A 330 13.19 -19.62 8.98
CA ILE A 330 12.14 -20.42 9.63
C ILE A 330 11.05 -19.50 10.20
N ILE A 331 10.44 -18.67 9.33
CA ILE A 331 9.33 -17.77 9.68
C ILE A 331 8.02 -18.36 9.12
N PRO A 332 7.25 -19.17 9.89
CA PRO A 332 6.15 -19.97 9.36
C PRO A 332 5.05 -19.14 8.68
N GLN A 333 4.73 -17.98 9.24
CA GLN A 333 3.68 -17.10 8.71
C GLN A 333 4.08 -16.56 7.32
N ALA A 334 5.35 -16.20 7.15
CA ALA A 334 5.87 -15.71 5.88
C ALA A 334 6.01 -16.83 4.84
N ILE A 335 6.43 -18.04 5.25
CA ILE A 335 6.47 -19.22 4.40
C ILE A 335 5.08 -19.50 3.80
N LEU A 336 4.06 -19.56 4.66
CA LEU A 336 2.68 -19.84 4.24
C LEU A 336 2.14 -18.76 3.30
N ALA A 337 2.34 -17.49 3.64
CA ALA A 337 1.86 -16.37 2.85
C ALA A 337 2.55 -16.30 1.47
N ALA A 338 3.88 -16.35 1.43
CA ALA A 338 4.64 -16.27 0.18
C ALA A 338 4.36 -17.48 -0.73
N ARG A 339 4.30 -18.70 -0.17
CA ARG A 339 3.92 -19.91 -0.92
C ARG A 339 2.53 -19.79 -1.54
N SER A 340 1.57 -19.22 -0.81
CA SER A 340 0.21 -19.01 -1.32
C SER A 340 0.21 -18.03 -2.50
N LEU A 341 0.98 -16.93 -2.41
CA LEU A 341 1.13 -15.98 -3.50
C LEU A 341 1.77 -16.61 -4.74
N ILE A 342 2.85 -17.39 -4.57
CA ILE A 342 3.53 -18.07 -5.68
C ILE A 342 2.57 -19.03 -6.38
N ARG A 343 1.82 -19.85 -5.64
CA ARG A 343 0.84 -20.78 -6.22
C ARG A 343 -0.26 -20.06 -6.99
N LEU A 344 -0.75 -18.93 -6.47
CA LEU A 344 -1.75 -18.12 -7.17
C LEU A 344 -1.18 -17.58 -8.49
N ASP A 345 0.03 -17.03 -8.50
CA ASP A 345 0.70 -16.54 -9.71
C ASP A 345 0.92 -17.65 -10.75
N VAL A 346 1.50 -18.79 -10.35
CA VAL A 346 1.69 -19.93 -11.25
C VAL A 346 0.36 -20.39 -11.85
N SER A 347 -0.68 -20.50 -11.02
CA SER A 347 -2.01 -20.89 -11.50
C SER A 347 -2.65 -19.86 -12.45
N ALA A 348 -2.41 -18.56 -12.21
CA ALA A 348 -2.91 -17.49 -13.06
C ALA A 348 -2.22 -17.50 -14.42
N ARG A 349 -0.88 -17.58 -14.44
CA ARG A 349 -0.08 -17.67 -15.67
C ARG A 349 -0.41 -18.91 -16.48
N LYS A 350 -0.63 -20.05 -15.83
CA LYS A 350 -1.07 -21.27 -16.52
C LYS A 350 -2.40 -21.08 -17.23
N LYS A 351 -3.39 -20.48 -16.56
CA LYS A 351 -4.69 -20.16 -17.17
C LYS A 351 -4.57 -19.16 -18.32
N GLU A 352 -3.73 -18.14 -18.19
CA GLU A 352 -3.47 -17.17 -19.25
C GLU A 352 -2.84 -17.84 -20.49
N ARG A 353 -1.86 -18.74 -20.28
CA ARG A 353 -1.24 -19.53 -21.36
C ARG A 353 -2.23 -20.50 -22.02
N GLU A 354 -3.03 -21.22 -21.24
CA GLU A 354 -4.07 -22.12 -21.76
C GLU A 354 -5.11 -21.35 -22.58
N ALA A 355 -5.53 -20.16 -22.11
CA ALA A 355 -6.43 -19.29 -22.85
C ALA A 355 -5.80 -18.77 -24.15
N ALA A 356 -4.52 -18.37 -24.13
CA ALA A 356 -3.79 -17.94 -25.32
C ALA A 356 -3.63 -19.08 -26.34
N ALA A 357 -3.30 -20.29 -25.89
CA ALA A 357 -3.20 -21.48 -26.74
C ALA A 357 -4.56 -21.84 -27.36
N ALA A 358 -5.65 -21.76 -26.59
CA ALA A 358 -7.00 -21.96 -27.11
C ALA A 358 -7.39 -20.91 -28.14
N MET A 359 -6.99 -19.65 -27.98
CA MET A 359 -7.22 -18.59 -28.98
C MET A 359 -6.43 -18.84 -30.27
N LEU A 360 -5.18 -19.30 -30.18
CA LEU A 360 -4.35 -19.65 -31.35
C LEU A 360 -4.92 -20.86 -32.11
N ALA A 361 -5.52 -21.82 -31.40
CA ALA A 361 -6.19 -22.97 -32.02
C ALA A 361 -7.48 -22.62 -32.76
N VAL A 362 -8.03 -21.40 -32.59
CA VAL A 362 -9.31 -20.96 -33.17
C VAL A 362 -9.14 -20.06 -34.42
N SER A 363 -7.92 -19.71 -34.83
CA SER A 363 -7.70 -18.96 -36.08
C SER A 363 -7.60 -19.90 -37.30
N PRO A 364 -8.44 -19.74 -38.36
CA PRO A 364 -8.61 -20.76 -39.40
C PRO A 364 -7.61 -20.56 -40.54
N GLY A 365 -6.79 -21.58 -40.80
CA GLY A 365 -5.77 -21.54 -41.84
C GLY A 365 -5.42 -22.91 -42.40
N GLY A 366 -6.43 -23.66 -42.87
CA GLY A 366 -6.26 -24.69 -43.90
C GLY A 366 -6.23 -26.16 -43.43
N ALA A 367 -7.36 -26.86 -43.63
CA ALA A 367 -7.37 -28.16 -44.29
C ALA A 367 -8.80 -28.62 -44.62
N ALA A 368 -8.99 -28.93 -45.90
CA ALA A 368 -9.96 -29.87 -46.46
C ALA A 368 -11.47 -29.57 -46.31
N SER A 369 -12.02 -29.09 -47.42
CA SER A 369 -13.38 -29.33 -47.87
C SER A 369 -13.81 -30.79 -47.70
N ASN A 370 -14.96 -31.02 -47.05
CA ASN A 370 -15.93 -32.03 -47.49
C ASN A 370 -17.35 -31.64 -47.03
N PRO A 371 -18.37 -31.76 -47.90
CA PRO A 371 -19.73 -31.31 -47.62
C PRO A 371 -20.61 -32.42 -47.01
N ALA A 372 -21.74 -31.98 -46.44
CA ALA A 372 -22.96 -32.74 -46.14
C ALA A 372 -23.05 -33.47 -44.78
N THR A 373 -23.76 -32.86 -43.82
CA THR A 373 -25.16 -33.26 -43.47
C THR A 373 -25.80 -32.27 -42.48
N PRO A 374 -27.13 -32.04 -42.52
CA PRO A 374 -27.79 -30.98 -41.77
C PRO A 374 -28.39 -31.49 -40.45
N SER A 375 -28.28 -30.74 -39.36
CA SER A 375 -29.18 -30.90 -38.21
C SER A 375 -29.64 -29.53 -37.67
N LYS A 376 -30.94 -29.45 -37.42
CA LYS A 376 -31.77 -28.24 -37.26
C LYS A 376 -31.42 -27.40 -36.03
N PRO A 377 -31.64 -26.08 -36.05
CA PRO A 377 -31.56 -25.25 -34.85
C PRO A 377 -32.77 -25.45 -33.93
N LYS A 378 -32.52 -25.67 -32.65
CA LYS A 378 -33.52 -25.70 -31.57
C LYS A 378 -33.91 -24.25 -31.22
N ARG A 379 -35.19 -23.89 -31.40
CA ARG A 379 -35.79 -22.63 -30.95
C ARG A 379 -35.53 -22.43 -29.45
N GLN A 380 -35.02 -21.25 -29.08
CA GLN A 380 -35.09 -20.74 -27.70
C GLN A 380 -36.37 -19.91 -27.57
N ASP A 381 -37.28 -20.35 -26.71
CA ASP A 381 -38.46 -19.56 -26.34
C ASP A 381 -38.02 -18.44 -25.38
N VAL A 382 -38.17 -17.20 -25.85
CA VAL A 382 -38.06 -15.99 -25.05
C VAL A 382 -39.42 -15.76 -24.39
N LEU A 383 -39.53 -16.07 -23.09
CA LEU A 383 -40.66 -15.62 -22.27
C LEU A 383 -40.29 -14.27 -21.65
N LEU A 384 -40.85 -13.22 -22.24
CA LEU A 384 -40.96 -11.88 -21.70
C LEU A 384 -41.86 -11.92 -20.45
N PHE A 385 -41.30 -11.61 -19.28
CA PHE A 385 -42.10 -11.15 -18.13
C PHE A 385 -42.27 -9.63 -18.24
N SER A 386 -43.49 -9.19 -18.49
CA SER A 386 -43.92 -7.81 -18.25
C SER A 386 -44.81 -7.77 -17.00
N LYS A 387 -44.45 -6.81 -16.15
CA LYS A 387 -45.15 -6.11 -15.05
C LYS A 387 -46.52 -6.60 -14.58
#